data_AF-A0A2T7LCD8-F1
#
_entry.id   AF-A0A2T7LCD8-F1
#
_cell.length_a   1.000
_cell.length_b   1.000
_cell.length_c   1.000
_cell.angle_alpha   90.00
_cell.angle_beta   90.00
_cell.angle_gamma   90.00
#
_symmetry.space_group_name_H-M   'P 1'
#
loop_
_entity.id
_entity.type
_entity.pdbx_description
1 polymer ?
#
loop_
_entity_poly.entity_id
_entity_poly.type
_entity_poly.pdbx_seq_one_letter_code
_entity_poly.pdbx_strand_id
1 'polypeptide(L)'
;MTEEQPATPPAVDPEQLREAVEQLGAALRAWVEAITPAVRAAAQALAKAAEAARNACPDDYALAPPPHRPRDRPAWQSPHGPARPAHRR
;
A
#
# COMPACT_ATOMS: atom_id res chain seq x y z
N MET A 1 33.34 -3.77 -59.74
CA MET A 1 32.87 -2.49 -59.19
C MET A 1 31.36 -2.68 -59.02
N THR A 2 30.92 -2.98 -57.81
CA THR A 2 29.52 -3.34 -57.52
C THR A 2 28.86 -2.08 -56.97
N GLU A 3 28.01 -1.45 -57.76
CA GLU A 3 27.25 -0.26 -57.34
C GLU A 3 26.13 -0.71 -56.40
N GLU A 4 26.31 -0.44 -55.10
CA GLU A 4 25.22 -0.50 -54.12
C GLU A 4 24.23 0.63 -54.43
N GLN A 5 23.08 0.27 -54.99
CA GLN A 5 21.97 1.19 -55.17
C GLN A 5 21.35 1.48 -53.79
N PRO A 6 21.23 2.74 -53.34
CA PRO A 6 20.65 3.04 -52.03
C PRO A 6 19.16 2.68 -52.07
N ALA A 7 18.75 1.74 -51.23
CA ALA A 7 17.35 1.38 -51.03
C ALA A 7 16.57 2.65 -50.64
N THR A 8 15.67 3.09 -51.53
CA THR A 8 14.78 4.22 -51.24
C THR A 8 13.90 3.81 -50.06
N PRO A 9 13.79 4.62 -48.99
CA PRO A 9 12.94 4.27 -47.86
C PRO A 9 11.50 4.10 -48.36
N PRO A 10 10.77 3.07 -47.88
CA PRO A 10 9.40 2.85 -48.30
C PRO A 10 8.57 4.09 -47.99
N ALA A 11 7.89 4.63 -49.00
CA ALA A 11 6.96 5.73 -48.81
C ALA A 11 5.83 5.25 -47.90
N VAL A 12 5.77 5.77 -46.68
CA VAL A 12 4.71 5.43 -45.72
C VAL A 12 3.44 6.15 -46.14
N ASP A 13 2.41 5.37 -46.48
CA ASP A 13 1.10 5.90 -46.81
C ASP A 13 0.41 6.41 -45.52
N PRO A 14 0.01 7.70 -45.46
CA PRO A 14 -0.67 8.25 -44.29
C PRO A 14 -2.02 7.57 -44.00
N GLU A 15 -2.70 6.97 -44.98
CA GLU A 15 -3.94 6.22 -44.73
C GLU A 15 -3.67 4.89 -44.03
N GLN A 16 -2.67 4.13 -44.47
CA GLN A 16 -2.26 2.90 -43.76
C GLN A 16 -1.83 3.17 -42.32
N LEU A 17 -1.18 4.31 -42.08
CA LEU A 17 -0.78 4.67 -40.72
C LEU A 17 -2.01 4.91 -39.83
N ARG A 18 -3.07 5.54 -40.35
CA ARG A 18 -4.32 5.76 -39.60
C ARG A 18 -5.01 4.44 -39.28
N GLU A 19 -5.17 3.57 -40.26
CA GLU A 19 -5.77 2.25 -40.05
C GLU A 19 -4.99 1.42 -39.03
N ALA A 20 -3.66 1.43 -39.12
CA ALA A 20 -2.80 0.72 -38.16
C ALA A 20 -2.94 1.28 -36.74
N VAL A 21 -3.06 2.61 -36.58
CA VAL A 21 -3.26 3.25 -35.27
C VAL A 21 -4.65 2.91 -34.71
N GLU A 22 -5.69 2.89 -35.54
CA GLU A 22 -7.04 2.49 -35.12
C GLU A 22 -7.08 1.02 -34.68
N GLN A 23 -6.48 0.12 -35.44
CA GLN A 23 -6.37 -1.30 -35.07
C GLN A 23 -5.58 -1.49 -33.79
N LEU A 24 -4.46 -0.79 -33.63
CA LEU A 24 -3.65 -0.84 -32.41
C LEU A 24 -4.45 -0.31 -31.21
N GLY A 25 -5.19 0.79 -31.38
CA GLY A 25 -6.05 1.36 -30.34
C GLY A 25 -7.15 0.39 -29.91
N ALA A 26 -7.79 -0.28 -30.87
CA ALA A 26 -8.81 -1.30 -30.59
C ALA A 26 -8.22 -2.50 -29.85
N ALA A 27 -7.07 -3.01 -30.28
CA ALA A 27 -6.37 -4.11 -29.63
C ALA A 27 -5.94 -3.76 -28.20
N LEU A 28 -5.42 -2.55 -27.99
CA LEU A 28 -5.02 -2.07 -26.67
C LEU A 28 -6.22 -1.94 -25.74
N ARG A 29 -7.35 -1.41 -26.22
CA ARG A 29 -8.59 -1.30 -25.44
C ARG A 29 -9.10 -2.69 -25.04
N ALA A 30 -9.13 -3.65 -25.97
CA ALA A 30 -9.55 -5.02 -25.68
C ALA A 30 -8.62 -5.69 -24.64
N TRP A 31 -7.31 -5.45 -24.74
CA TRP A 31 -6.33 -5.95 -23.78
C TRP A 31 -6.53 -5.35 -22.38
N VAL A 32 -6.76 -4.04 -22.29
CA VAL A 32 -7.06 -3.36 -21.02
C VAL A 32 -8.37 -3.90 -20.43
N GLU A 33 -9.43 -4.05 -21.21
CA GLU A 33 -10.70 -4.61 -20.74
C GLU A 33 -10.54 -6.03 -20.19
N ALA A 34 -9.71 -6.85 -20.82
CA ALA A 34 -9.40 -8.20 -20.35
C ALA A 34 -8.63 -8.23 -19.03
N ILE A 35 -7.72 -7.27 -18.80
CA ILE A 35 -6.83 -7.24 -17.62
C ILE A 35 -7.43 -6.46 -16.44
N THR A 36 -8.31 -5.51 -16.71
CA THR A 36 -9.01 -4.69 -15.71
C THR A 36 -9.61 -5.51 -14.55
N PRO A 37 -10.34 -6.62 -14.76
CA PRO A 37 -10.88 -7.41 -13.65
C PRO A 37 -9.78 -8.05 -12.78
N ALA A 38 -8.69 -8.52 -13.39
CA ALA A 38 -7.56 -9.10 -12.66
C ALA A 38 -6.84 -8.05 -11.81
N VAL A 39 -6.62 -6.85 -12.35
CA VAL A 39 -6.01 -5.73 -11.62
C VAL A 39 -6.92 -5.28 -10.47
N ARG A 40 -8.23 -5.19 -10.69
CA ARG A 40 -9.20 -4.87 -9.64
C ARG A 40 -9.19 -5.91 -8.53
N ALA A 41 -9.14 -7.20 -8.87
CA ALA A 41 -9.05 -8.28 -7.88
C ALA A 41 -7.75 -8.20 -7.06
N ALA A 42 -6.62 -7.94 -7.72
CA ALA A 42 -5.33 -7.76 -7.06
C ALA A 42 -5.33 -6.56 -6.11
N ALA A 43 -5.91 -5.43 -6.53
CA ALA A 43 -6.06 -4.25 -5.69
C ALA A 43 -6.92 -4.51 -4.45
N GLN A 44 -8.03 -5.25 -4.60
CA GLN A 44 -8.88 -5.64 -3.48
C GLN A 44 -8.16 -6.59 -2.51
N ALA A 45 -7.39 -7.55 -3.03
CA ALA A 45 -6.59 -8.45 -2.19
C ALA A 45 -5.53 -7.68 -1.40
N LEU A 46 -4.85 -6.73 -2.04
CA LEU A 46 -3.86 -5.88 -1.38
C LEU A 46 -4.49 -4.98 -0.32
N ALA A 47 -5.66 -4.41 -0.58
CA ALA A 47 -6.40 -3.60 0.40
C ALA A 47 -6.76 -4.43 1.64
N LYS A 48 -7.26 -5.65 1.46
CA LYS A 48 -7.56 -6.57 2.57
C LYS A 48 -6.30 -6.94 3.35
N ALA A 49 -5.18 -7.20 2.68
CA ALA A 49 -3.91 -7.48 3.33
C ALA A 49 -3.38 -6.27 4.12
N ALA A 50 -3.53 -5.06 3.58
CA ALA A 50 -3.14 -3.83 4.27
C ALA A 50 -4.01 -3.55 5.49
N GLU A 51 -5.32 -3.81 5.41
CA GLU A 51 -6.24 -3.69 6.54
C GLU A 51 -5.93 -4.72 7.62
N ALA A 52 -5.65 -5.98 7.25
CA ALA A 52 -5.20 -7.00 8.18
C ALA A 52 -3.86 -6.61 8.85
N ALA A 53 -2.92 -6.05 8.09
CA ALA A 53 -1.64 -5.58 8.64
C ALA A 53 -1.82 -4.40 9.60
N ARG A 54 -2.76 -3.48 9.33
CA ARG A 54 -3.10 -2.38 10.26
C ARG A 54 -3.73 -2.91 11.55
N ASN A 55 -4.66 -3.86 11.46
CA ASN A 55 -5.30 -4.46 12.63
C ASN A 55 -4.35 -5.36 13.43
N ALA A 56 -3.34 -5.94 12.78
CA ALA A 56 -2.27 -6.68 13.45
C ALA A 56 -1.16 -5.76 13.99
N CYS A 57 -1.20 -4.45 13.72
CA CYS A 57 -0.26 -3.51 14.30
C CYS A 57 -0.52 -3.46 15.81
N PRO A 58 0.47 -3.78 16.65
CA PRO A 58 0.32 -3.87 18.10
C PRO A 58 0.20 -2.49 18.77
N ASP A 59 -0.45 -1.52 18.14
CA ASP A 59 -0.85 -0.28 18.83
C ASP A 59 -2.03 -0.50 19.78
N ASP A 60 -2.59 -1.71 19.83
CA ASP A 60 -3.57 -2.14 20.84
C ASP A 60 -3.02 -2.13 22.28
N TYR A 61 -1.71 -1.99 22.48
CA TYR A 61 -1.15 -1.70 23.80
C TYR A 61 -1.45 -0.28 24.31
N ALA A 62 -2.01 0.61 23.48
CA ALA A 62 -2.47 1.93 23.91
C ALA A 62 -3.76 1.90 24.74
N LEU A 63 -4.51 0.79 24.73
CA LEU A 63 -5.72 0.61 25.55
C LEU A 63 -5.45 0.02 26.94
N ALA A 64 -4.24 -0.45 27.21
CA ALA A 64 -3.87 -0.82 28.56
C ALA A 64 -3.76 0.47 29.39
N PRO A 65 -4.53 0.64 30.48
CA PRO A 65 -4.31 1.77 31.37
C PRO A 65 -2.84 1.77 31.80
N PRO A 66 -2.17 2.93 31.83
CA PRO A 66 -0.76 3.00 32.21
C PRO A 66 -0.56 2.26 33.53
N PRO A 67 0.52 1.46 33.67
CA PRO A 67 0.74 0.67 34.87
C PRO A 67 0.66 1.59 36.09
N HIS A 68 -0.18 1.23 37.07
CA HIS A 68 -0.39 2.02 38.27
C HIS A 68 0.96 2.43 38.85
N ARG A 69 1.21 3.74 38.97
CA ARG A 69 2.44 4.20 39.60
C ARG A 69 2.44 3.66 41.03
N PRO A 70 3.61 3.32 41.62
CA PRO A 70 3.68 2.84 43.00
C PRO A 70 3.03 3.76 44.04
N ARG A 71 2.78 5.04 43.68
CA ARG A 71 2.10 6.06 44.48
C ARG A 71 0.57 5.99 44.40
N ASP A 72 0.02 5.40 43.34
CA ASP A 72 -1.43 5.35 43.05
C ASP A 72 -2.09 4.05 43.57
N ARG A 73 -1.30 3.11 44.10
CA ARG A 73 -1.84 1.91 44.75
C ARG A 73 -2.35 2.26 46.16
N PRO A 74 -3.50 1.70 46.58
CA PRO A 74 -3.97 1.82 47.95
C PRO A 74 -2.90 1.38 48.96
N ALA A 75 -2.83 2.05 50.11
CA ALA A 75 -1.79 1.81 51.11
C ALA A 75 -1.70 0.35 51.60
N TRP A 76 -2.80 -0.40 51.53
CA TRP A 76 -2.87 -1.82 51.89
C TRP A 76 -2.25 -2.77 50.84
N GLN A 77 -2.04 -2.32 49.59
CA GLN A 77 -1.36 -3.08 48.53
C GLN A 77 0.15 -2.82 48.46
N SER A 78 0.69 -1.92 49.30
CA SER A 78 2.13 -1.66 49.33
C SER A 78 2.85 -2.70 50.17
N PRO A 79 3.90 -3.39 49.67
CA PRO A 79 4.72 -4.32 50.47
C PRO A 79 5.35 -3.68 51.72
N HIS A 80 5.45 -2.34 51.72
CA HIS A 80 6.09 -1.57 52.78
C HIS A 80 5.10 -0.84 53.70
N GLY A 81 3.80 -1.17 53.61
CA GLY A 81 2.76 -0.56 54.44
C GLY A 81 2.46 0.92 54.08
N PRO A 82 1.53 1.55 54.82
CA PRO A 82 1.18 2.96 54.61
C PRO A 82 2.39 3.89 54.84
N ALA A 83 2.52 4.91 54.00
CA ALA A 83 3.52 5.95 54.18
C ALA A 83 3.32 6.61 55.55
N ARG A 84 4.35 6.60 56.40
CA ARG A 84 4.31 7.27 57.70
C ARG A 84 4.14 8.77 57.47
N PRO A 85 3.21 9.46 58.14
CA PRO A 85 3.09 10.90 58.02
C PRO A 85 4.39 11.54 58.50
N ALA A 86 5.10 12.20 57.58
CA ALA A 86 6.25 13.00 57.92
C ALA A 86 5.75 14.19 58.75
N HIS A 87 5.98 14.16 60.05
CA HIS A 87 5.76 15.30 60.92
C HIS A 87 6.74 16.39 60.50
N ARG A 88 6.27 17.33 59.67
CA ARG A 88 6.98 18.60 59.43
C ARG A 88 7.05 19.33 60.77
N ARG A 89 8.28 19.64 61.20
CA ARG A 89 8.60 20.71 62.14
C ARG A 89 9.17 21.87 61.33
#